data_AF-A0A453GUF2-F1
#
_entry.id   AF-A0A453GUF2-F1
#
_cell.length_a   1.000
_cell.length_b   1.000
_cell.length_c   1.000
_cell.angle_alpha   90.00
_cell.angle_beta   90.00
_cell.angle_gamma   90.00
#
_symmetry.space_group_name_H-M   'P 1'
#
loop_
_entity.id
_entity.type
_entity.pdbx_description
1 polymer ?
#
loop_
_entity_poly.entity_id
_entity_poly.type
_entity_poly.pdbx_seq_one_letter_code
_entity_poly.pdbx_strand_id
1 'polypeptide(L)'
;GSTCDQDQASIQELTLQMQMNHLITVSVNDFRGVDHEVHFVAKLLSWAPALEEVRIEWKGEMDRSMVITKLLALPRVSPRAKIIVT
;
A
#
# COMPACT_ATOMS: atom_id res chain seq x y z
N GLY A 1 -48.81 -1.31 -25.04
CA GLY A 1 -47.46 -1.18 -24.48
C GLY A 1 -47.59 -1.23 -22.98
N SER A 2 -46.85 -2.13 -22.32
CA SER A 2 -46.82 -2.21 -20.87
C SER A 2 -45.35 -2.26 -20.46
N THR A 3 -45.02 -1.39 -19.52
CA THR A 3 -43.68 -1.01 -19.08
C THR A 3 -42.96 -2.18 -18.45
N CYS A 4 -41.79 -2.53 -18.98
CA CYS A 4 -40.83 -3.40 -18.31
C CYS A 4 -40.23 -2.58 -17.16
N ASP A 5 -40.52 -2.98 -15.93
CA ASP A 5 -39.85 -2.46 -14.74
C ASP A 5 -38.36 -2.76 -14.88
N GLN A 6 -37.60 -1.75 -15.30
CA GLN A 6 -36.15 -1.80 -15.28
C GLN A 6 -35.73 -1.68 -13.83
N ASP A 7 -35.43 -2.80 -13.20
CA ASP A 7 -34.63 -2.86 -11.97
C ASP A 7 -33.24 -2.28 -12.28
N GLN A 8 -33.12 -0.96 -12.26
CA GLN A 8 -31.85 -0.27 -12.18
C GLN A 8 -31.32 -0.42 -10.76
N ALA A 9 -30.86 -1.63 -10.41
CA ALA A 9 -29.91 -1.79 -9.33
C ALA A 9 -28.59 -1.14 -9.78
N SER A 10 -28.47 0.17 -9.55
CA SER A 10 -27.18 0.84 -9.63
C SER A 10 -26.30 0.23 -8.53
N ILE A 11 -25.40 -0.67 -8.92
CA ILE A 11 -24.24 -0.98 -8.09
C ILE A 11 -23.48 0.33 -8.03
N GLN A 12 -23.68 1.08 -6.94
CA GLN A 12 -22.84 2.22 -6.62
C GLN A 12 -21.41 1.72 -6.79
N GLU A 13 -20.63 2.43 -7.59
CA GLU A 13 -19.19 2.21 -7.69
C GLU A 13 -18.64 2.37 -6.28
N LEU A 14 -18.58 1.26 -5.54
CA LEU A 14 -17.96 1.18 -4.24
C LEU A 14 -16.50 1.43 -4.55
N THR A 15 -16.08 2.69 -4.44
CA THR A 15 -14.67 3.03 -4.29
C THR A 15 -14.28 2.36 -2.99
N LEU A 16 -13.90 1.09 -3.08
CA LEU A 16 -13.54 0.25 -1.96
C LEU A 16 -12.28 0.88 -1.40
N GLN A 17 -12.44 1.80 -0.46
CA GLN A 17 -11.33 2.36 0.29
C GLN A 17 -10.80 1.21 1.12
N MET A 18 -9.85 0.48 0.53
CA MET A 18 -9.21 -0.66 1.18
C MET A 18 -8.49 -0.10 2.39
N GLN A 19 -8.99 -0.43 3.58
CA GLN A 19 -8.42 0.00 4.85
C GLN A 19 -7.97 -1.22 5.64
N MET A 20 -6.69 -1.26 5.98
CA MET A 20 -6.06 -2.32 6.76
C MET A 20 -5.93 -1.87 8.22
N ASN A 21 -7.08 -1.63 8.87
CA ASN A 21 -7.18 -0.97 10.17
C ASN A 21 -6.49 -1.70 11.33
N HIS A 22 -6.15 -2.97 11.17
CA HIS A 22 -5.52 -3.80 12.20
C HIS A 22 -4.14 -4.33 11.80
N LEU A 23 -3.62 -3.91 10.64
CA LEU A 23 -2.30 -4.35 10.18
C LEU A 23 -1.22 -3.58 10.94
N ILE A 24 -0.52 -4.27 11.84
CA ILE A 24 0.51 -3.68 12.70
C ILE A 24 1.91 -3.81 12.08
N THR A 25 2.18 -4.94 11.42
CA THR A 25 3.52 -5.25 10.89
C THR A 25 3.42 -5.92 9.52
N VAL A 26 4.33 -5.58 8.63
CA VAL A 26 4.49 -6.22 7.30
C VAL A 26 5.96 -6.58 7.08
N SER A 27 6.20 -7.75 6.48
CA SER A 27 7.51 -8.10 5.91
C SER A 27 7.40 -8.21 4.40
N VAL A 28 8.26 -7.51 3.68
CA VAL A 28 8.40 -7.57 2.22
C VAL A 28 9.77 -8.19 1.93
N ASN A 29 9.75 -9.44 1.49
CA ASN A 29 10.96 -10.19 1.20
C ASN A 29 11.35 -10.04 -0.27
N ASP A 30 12.61 -10.35 -0.59
CA ASP A 30 13.15 -10.31 -1.95
C ASP A 30 12.97 -8.96 -2.68
N PHE A 31 12.99 -7.85 -1.95
CA PHE A 31 12.72 -6.52 -2.48
C PHE A 31 13.88 -6.03 -3.35
N ARG A 32 13.61 -5.76 -4.64
CA ARG A 32 14.61 -5.38 -5.64
C ARG A 32 14.75 -3.88 -5.82
N GLY A 33 13.81 -3.10 -5.29
CA GLY A 33 13.79 -1.64 -5.39
C GLY A 33 13.23 -1.11 -6.70
N VAL A 34 12.52 -1.94 -7.46
CA VAL A 34 11.87 -1.52 -8.71
C VAL A 34 10.57 -0.74 -8.41
N ASP A 35 10.17 0.13 -9.33
CA ASP A 35 9.13 1.14 -9.03
C ASP A 35 7.77 0.53 -8.62
N HIS A 36 7.40 -0.66 -9.13
CA HIS A 36 6.15 -1.30 -8.73
C HIS A 36 6.18 -1.84 -7.29
N GLU A 37 7.34 -2.29 -6.80
CA GLU A 37 7.50 -2.70 -5.39
C GLU A 37 7.45 -1.48 -4.47
N VAL A 38 8.08 -0.37 -4.87
CA VAL A 38 7.99 0.91 -4.16
C VAL A 38 6.54 1.39 -4.10
N HIS A 39 5.81 1.28 -5.21
CA HIS A 39 4.39 1.63 -5.26
C HIS A 39 3.52 0.72 -4.38
N PHE A 40 3.85 -0.57 -4.28
CA PHE A 40 3.18 -1.48 -3.34
C PHE A 40 3.37 -1.03 -1.89
N VAL A 41 4.59 -0.66 -1.48
CA VAL A 41 4.85 -0.11 -0.14
C VAL A 41 4.10 1.20 0.07
N ALA A 42 4.01 2.07 -0.94
CA ALA A 42 3.23 3.30 -0.87
C ALA A 42 1.74 3.02 -0.61
N LYS A 43 1.17 2.02 -1.28
CA LYS A 43 -0.23 1.61 -1.06
C LYS A 43 -0.44 1.07 0.36
N LEU A 44 0.45 0.21 0.86
CA LEU A 44 0.41 -0.27 2.24
C LEU A 44 0.40 0.89 3.25
N LEU A 45 1.31 1.85 3.09
CA LEU A 45 1.41 3.02 3.95
C LEU A 45 0.18 3.94 3.87
N SER A 46 -0.55 3.93 2.74
CA SER A 46 -1.78 4.70 2.56
C SER A 46 -3.02 4.01 3.14
N TRP A 47 -3.02 2.68 3.26
CA TRP A 47 -4.19 1.90 3.65
C TRP A 47 -4.19 1.48 5.12
N ALA A 48 -3.04 1.47 5.80
CA ALA A 48 -2.87 0.86 7.12
C ALA A 48 -2.64 1.90 8.23
N PRO A 49 -3.69 2.41 8.91
CA PRO A 49 -3.57 3.42 9.97
C PRO A 49 -2.98 2.90 11.28
N ALA A 50 -3.05 1.59 11.54
CA ALA A 50 -2.44 0.98 12.73
C ALA A 50 -1.02 0.47 12.48
N LEU A 51 -0.46 0.67 11.28
CA LEU A 51 0.84 0.13 10.90
C LEU A 51 1.96 0.76 11.72
N GLU A 52 2.80 -0.08 12.31
CA GLU A 52 3.95 0.32 13.11
C GLU A 52 5.26 0.01 12.41
N GLU A 53 5.34 -1.12 11.71
CA GLU A 53 6.60 -1.59 11.12
C GLU A 53 6.41 -2.19 9.71
N VAL A 54 7.26 -1.76 8.78
CA VAL A 54 7.47 -2.36 7.47
C VAL A 54 8.92 -2.83 7.40
N ARG A 55 9.11 -4.14 7.34
CA ARG A 55 10.42 -4.77 7.22
C ARG A 55 10.66 -5.11 5.76
N ILE A 56 11.77 -4.66 5.21
CA ILE A 56 12.12 -4.86 3.80
C ILE A 56 13.44 -5.61 3.75
N GLU A 57 13.42 -6.84 3.26
CA GLU A 57 14.64 -7.58 2.95
C GLU A 57 15.13 -7.15 1.57
N TRP A 58 16.30 -6.52 1.53
CA TRP A 58 16.84 -6.00 0.28
C TRP A 58 17.60 -7.07 -0.51
N LYS A 59 17.21 -7.28 -1.76
CA LYS A 59 17.89 -8.11 -2.78
C LYS A 59 18.17 -7.39 -4.09
N GLY A 60 17.94 -6.08 -4.16
CA GLY A 60 18.15 -5.29 -5.37
C GLY A 60 19.62 -5.05 -5.73
N GLU A 61 19.89 -4.91 -7.02
CA GLU A 61 21.19 -4.44 -7.54
C GLU A 61 21.24 -2.90 -7.66
N MET A 62 20.10 -2.23 -7.52
CA MET A 62 19.99 -0.77 -7.54
C MET A 62 20.67 -0.13 -6.33
N ASP A 63 21.00 1.16 -6.44
CA ASP A 63 21.52 1.92 -5.29
C ASP A 63 20.46 1.96 -4.17
N ARG A 64 20.77 1.24 -3.08
CA ARG A 64 19.95 1.19 -1.86
C ARG A 64 19.61 2.59 -1.35
N SER A 65 20.53 3.54 -1.42
CA SER A 65 20.36 4.90 -0.90
C SER A 65 19.26 5.65 -1.64
N MET A 66 19.22 5.50 -2.96
CA MET A 66 18.19 6.11 -3.80
C MET A 66 16.81 5.55 -3.47
N VAL A 67 16.68 4.23 -3.31
CA VAL A 67 15.40 3.59 -3.02
C VAL A 67 14.93 3.88 -1.59
N ILE A 68 15.83 3.90 -0.61
CA ILE A 68 15.51 4.34 0.75
C ILE A 68 14.98 5.78 0.74
N THR A 69 15.62 6.68 -0.01
CA THR A 69 15.14 8.06 -0.14
C THR A 69 13.72 8.12 -0.70
N LYS A 70 13.42 7.34 -1.75
CA LYS A 70 12.06 7.22 -2.30
C LYS A 70 11.07 6.70 -1.25
N LEU A 71 11.42 5.64 -0.52
CA LEU A 71 10.57 5.04 0.51
C LEU A 71 10.29 5.98 1.69
N LEU A 72 11.30 6.75 2.11
CA LEU A 72 11.17 7.70 3.21
C LEU A 72 10.26 8.89 2.85
N ALA A 73 10.22 9.28 1.57
CA ALA A 73 9.35 10.35 1.08
C ALA A 73 7.87 9.93 0.91
N LEU A 74 7.54 8.64 1.05
CA LEU A 74 6.18 8.16 0.86
C LEU A 74 5.24 8.67 1.97
N PRO A 75 4.02 9.15 1.61
CA PRO A 75 3.03 9.55 2.59
C PRO A 75 2.57 8.36 3.41
N ARG A 76 2.33 8.58 4.71
CA ARG A 76 1.91 7.55 5.66
C ARG A 76 0.64 8.00 6.36
N VAL A 77 -0.36 7.13 6.38
CA VAL A 77 -1.58 7.37 7.17
C VAL A 77 -1.34 7.09 8.65
N SER A 78 -0.41 6.17 8.97
CA SER A 78 0.08 5.96 10.32
C SER A 78 1.33 6.81 10.60
N PRO A 79 1.33 7.68 11.63
CA PRO A 79 2.54 8.39 12.07
C PRO A 79 3.55 7.47 12.77
N ARG A 80 3.13 6.26 13.17
CA ARG A 80 3.97 5.28 13.87
C ARG A 80 4.72 4.37 12.92
N ALA A 81 4.32 4.31 11.65
CA ALA A 81 4.90 3.42 10.65
C ALA A 81 6.38 3.74 10.41
N LYS A 82 7.24 2.77 10.73
CA LYS A 82 8.69 2.78 10.47
C LYS A 82 9.00 1.83 9.33
N ILE A 83 9.91 2.24 8.45
CA ILE A 83 10.46 1.38 7.40
C ILE A 83 11.84 0.96 7.85
N ILE A 84 12.06 -0.36 7.95
CA ILE A 84 13.33 -0.97 8.34
C ILE A 84 13.80 -1.78 7.14
N VAL A 85 14.95 -1.40 6.57
CA VAL A 85 15.57 -2.10 5.45
C VAL A 85 16.75 -2.91 5.98
N THR A 86 16.75 -4.21 5.72
CA THR A 86 17.80 -5.17 6.10
C THR A 86 18.49 -5.72 4.87
#